data_AF-A0A929J3Z8-F1
#
_entry.id   AF-A0A929J3Z8-F1
#
_cell.length_a   1.000
_cell.length_b   1.000
_cell.length_c   1.000
_cell.angle_alpha   90.00
_cell.angle_beta   90.00
_cell.angle_gamma   90.00
#
_symmetry.space_group_name_H-M   'P 1'
#
loop_
_entity.id
_entity.type
_entity.pdbx_description
1 polymer ?
#
loop_
_entity_poly.entity_id
_entity_poly.type
_entity_poly.pdbx_seq_one_letter_code
_entity_poly.pdbx_strand_id
1 'polypeptide(L)'
;MSSEKLAKIRRRRWKTRIKVRAEKIKRQLKVENNFHKAMTEIKTTNDLYRASYLRWILNQMFKRFDYESGLRAISDKAAYKSWLSENKSGYNR
;
A
#
# COMPACT_ATOMS: atom_id res chain seq x y z
N MET A 1 37.73 26.44 -9.12
CA MET A 1 36.42 26.49 -8.42
C MET A 1 36.66 26.77 -6.94
N SER A 2 36.06 27.80 -6.34
CA SER A 2 36.33 28.14 -4.93
C SER A 2 35.77 27.08 -3.96
N SER A 3 36.43 26.92 -2.81
CA SER A 3 36.03 26.00 -1.73
C SER A 3 34.59 26.23 -1.26
N GLU A 4 34.19 27.51 -1.18
CA GLU A 4 32.84 27.90 -0.79
C GLU A 4 31.77 27.47 -1.80
N LYS A 5 32.07 27.58 -3.10
CA LYS A 5 31.17 27.12 -4.17
C LYS A 5 30.99 25.60 -4.12
N LEU A 6 32.04 24.84 -3.80
CA LEU A 6 31.97 23.39 -3.59
C LEU A 6 31.14 23.02 -2.35
N ALA A 7 31.32 23.73 -1.23
CA ALA A 7 30.54 23.53 -0.01
C ALA A 7 29.03 23.80 -0.24
N LYS A 8 28.69 24.84 -1.01
CA LYS A 8 27.30 25.14 -1.40
C LYS A 8 26.67 24.02 -2.24
N ILE A 9 27.42 23.47 -3.21
CA ILE A 9 26.97 22.33 -4.02
C ILE A 9 26.75 21.09 -3.15
N ARG A 10 27.68 20.77 -2.25
CA ARG A 10 27.58 19.62 -1.33
C ARG A 10 26.34 19.73 -0.43
N ARG A 11 26.08 20.90 0.16
CA ARG A 11 24.88 21.16 0.97
C ARG A 11 23.58 20.95 0.19
N ARG A 12 23.51 21.47 -1.04
CA ARG A 12 22.35 21.28 -1.92
C ARG A 12 22.11 19.80 -2.22
N ARG A 13 23.16 19.07 -2.62
CA ARG A 13 23.07 17.62 -2.90
C ARG A 13 22.64 16.83 -1.66
N TRP A 14 23.18 17.16 -0.49
CA TRP A 14 22.77 16.51 0.77
C TRP A 14 21.29 16.76 1.08
N LYS A 15 20.81 18.01 0.98
CA LYS A 15 19.38 18.34 1.17
C LYS A 15 18.48 17.55 0.21
N THR A 16 18.85 17.45 -1.07
CA THR A 16 18.10 16.64 -2.05
C THR A 16 18.05 15.17 -1.66
N ARG A 17 19.18 14.58 -1.25
CA ARG A 17 19.23 13.17 -0.81
C ARG A 17 18.33 12.90 0.39
N ILE A 18 18.34 13.79 1.39
CA ILE A 18 17.47 13.68 2.56
C ILE A 18 16.00 13.78 2.14
N LYS A 19 15.65 14.71 1.26
CA LYS A 19 14.27 14.85 0.75
C LYS A 19 13.78 13.58 0.05
N VAL A 20 14.60 13.02 -0.85
CA VAL A 20 14.26 11.77 -1.56
C VAL A 20 14.07 10.61 -0.57
N ARG A 21 14.96 10.49 0.42
CA ARG A 21 14.84 9.46 1.46
C ARG A 21 13.57 9.64 2.30
N ALA A 22 13.27 10.86 2.71
CA ALA A 22 12.06 11.18 3.49
C ALA A 22 10.78 10.83 2.71
N GLU A 23 10.71 11.16 1.42
CA GLU A 23 9.58 10.79 0.57
C GLU A 23 9.40 9.27 0.45
N LYS A 24 10.51 8.52 0.34
CA LYS A 24 10.47 7.04 0.33
C LYS A 24 9.90 6.49 1.63
N ILE A 25 10.39 6.96 2.78
CA ILE A 25 9.89 6.55 4.11
C ILE A 25 8.41 6.91 4.28
N LYS A 26 8.01 8.13 3.87
CA LYS A 26 6.62 8.59 3.94
C LYS A 26 5.68 7.68 3.13
N ARG A 27 6.12 7.22 1.95
CA ARG A 27 5.35 6.26 1.14
C ARG A 27 5.21 4.91 1.85
N GLN A 28 6.31 4.38 2.42
CA GLN A 28 6.30 3.13 3.17
C GLN A 28 5.35 3.19 4.39
N LEU A 29 5.44 4.26 5.19
CA LEU A 29 4.55 4.45 6.34
C LEU A 29 3.07 4.56 5.94
N LYS A 30 2.76 5.23 4.82
CA LYS A 30 1.38 5.29 4.32
C LYS A 30 0.86 3.89 3.96
N VAL A 31 1.71 3.08 3.35
CA VAL A 31 1.40 1.71 2.95
C VAL A 31 1.18 0.80 4.17
N GLU A 32 2.06 0.84 5.17
CA GLU A 32 1.90 0.10 6.44
C GLU A 32 0.63 0.53 7.20
N ASN A 33 0.34 1.83 7.24
CA ASN A 33 -0.89 2.32 7.87
C ASN A 33 -2.15 1.79 7.17
N ASN A 34 -2.14 1.70 5.84
CA ASN A 34 -3.26 1.12 5.10
C ASN A 34 -3.42 -0.39 5.39
N PHE A 35 -2.30 -1.11 5.54
CA PHE A 35 -2.32 -2.51 5.94
C PHE A 35 -2.96 -2.69 7.32
N HIS A 36 -2.52 -1.93 8.34
CA HIS A 36 -3.09 -2.02 9.68
C HIS A 36 -4.57 -1.65 9.73
N LYS A 37 -4.99 -0.66 8.93
CA LYS A 37 -6.41 -0.34 8.76
C LYS A 37 -7.21 -1.52 8.21
N ALA A 38 -6.71 -2.19 7.17
CA ALA A 38 -7.37 -3.36 6.61
C ALA A 38 -7.42 -4.54 7.58
N MET A 39 -6.35 -4.78 8.34
CA MET A 39 -6.33 -5.79 9.40
C MET A 39 -7.37 -5.52 10.49
N THR A 40 -7.57 -4.24 10.82
CA THR A 40 -8.62 -3.82 11.76
C THR A 40 -10.00 -4.00 11.15
N GLU A 41 -10.19 -3.56 9.90
CA GLU A 41 -11.46 -3.66 9.16
C GLU A 41 -11.97 -5.10 9.06
N ILE A 42 -11.09 -6.08 8.83
CA ILE A 42 -11.46 -7.52 8.83
C ILE A 42 -12.15 -7.94 10.13
N LYS A 43 -11.73 -7.38 11.26
CA LYS A 43 -12.24 -7.75 12.59
C LYS A 43 -13.54 -7.02 12.93
N THR A 44 -13.77 -5.84 12.36
CA THR A 44 -14.85 -4.93 12.77
C THR A 44 -15.95 -4.77 11.72
N THR A 45 -15.74 -5.19 10.48
CA THR A 45 -16.74 -5.01 9.41
C THR A 45 -17.89 -6.01 9.54
N ASN A 46 -19.11 -5.52 9.31
CA ASN A 46 -20.32 -6.34 9.18
C ASN A 46 -20.60 -6.77 7.72
N ASP A 47 -19.84 -6.24 6.76
CA ASP A 47 -19.92 -6.65 5.36
C ASP A 47 -19.10 -7.94 5.14
N LEU A 48 -19.81 -9.06 5.02
CA LEU A 48 -19.22 -10.39 4.81
C LEU A 48 -18.42 -10.49 3.49
N TYR A 49 -18.83 -9.78 2.44
CA TYR A 49 -18.11 -9.78 1.17
C TYR A 49 -16.81 -8.98 1.29
N ARG A 50 -16.84 -7.84 1.97
CA ARG A 50 -15.64 -7.05 2.25
C ARG A 50 -14.66 -7.82 3.14
N ALA A 51 -15.14 -8.48 4.19
CA ALA A 51 -14.31 -9.33 5.04
C ALA A 51 -13.67 -10.48 4.25
N SER A 52 -14.44 -11.15 3.40
CA SER A 52 -13.97 -12.24 2.54
C SER A 52 -12.92 -11.77 1.54
N TYR A 53 -13.14 -10.62 0.90
CA TYR A 53 -12.17 -10.02 -0.02
C TYR A 53 -10.84 -9.69 0.67
N LEU A 54 -10.91 -9.07 1.85
CA LEU A 54 -9.72 -8.71 2.63
C LEU A 54 -8.94 -9.95 3.09
N ARG A 55 -9.62 -11.02 3.49
CA ARG A 55 -8.97 -12.29 3.82
C ARG A 55 -8.35 -12.96 2.59
N TRP A 56 -9.08 -12.97 1.47
CA TRP A 56 -8.59 -13.51 0.20
C TRP A 56 -7.31 -12.80 -0.22
N ILE A 57 -7.32 -11.47 -0.24
CA ILE A 57 -6.19 -10.71 -0.73
C ILE A 57 -4.98 -10.90 0.17
N LEU A 58 -5.13 -10.89 1.51
CA LEU A 58 -4.03 -11.18 2.43
C LEU A 58 -3.42 -12.56 2.23
N ASN A 59 -4.22 -13.59 1.93
CA ASN A 59 -3.72 -14.92 1.61
C ASN A 59 -2.98 -14.95 0.25
N GLN A 60 -3.48 -14.22 -0.75
CA GLN A 60 -2.83 -14.10 -2.05
C GLN A 60 -1.59 -13.19 -2.02
N MET A 61 -1.52 -12.23 -1.10
CA MET A 61 -0.42 -11.26 -0.99
C MET A 61 0.94 -11.92 -0.83
N PHE A 62 1.02 -13.07 -0.16
CA PHE A 62 2.28 -13.79 0.03
C PHE A 62 2.55 -14.84 -1.05
N LYS A 63 1.57 -15.13 -1.92
CA LYS A 63 1.64 -16.21 -2.92
C LYS A 63 1.69 -15.71 -4.36
N ARG A 64 1.02 -14.61 -4.68
CA ARG A 64 0.77 -14.16 -6.07
C ARG A 64 1.15 -12.72 -6.34
N PHE A 65 1.28 -11.89 -5.31
CA PHE A 65 1.62 -10.48 -5.44
C PHE A 65 2.95 -10.18 -4.76
N ASP A 66 3.68 -9.18 -5.24
CA ASP A 66 4.67 -8.53 -4.39
C ASP A 66 3.94 -7.71 -3.29
N TYR A 67 4.66 -7.43 -2.20
CA TYR A 67 4.10 -6.76 -1.03
C TYR A 67 3.43 -5.42 -1.38
N GLU A 68 3.99 -4.64 -2.31
CA GLU A 68 3.40 -3.34 -2.67
C GLU A 68 2.11 -3.48 -3.50
N SER A 69 2.09 -4.42 -4.44
CA SER A 69 0.91 -4.69 -5.29
C SER A 69 -0.28 -5.18 -4.47
N GLY A 70 -0.02 -6.08 -3.52
CA GLY A 70 -1.01 -6.56 -2.56
C GLY A 70 -1.65 -5.44 -1.73
N LEU A 71 -0.82 -4.52 -1.25
CA LEU A 71 -1.25 -3.39 -0.41
C LEU A 71 -2.04 -2.35 -1.18
N ARG A 72 -1.69 -2.11 -2.45
CA ARG A 72 -2.50 -1.23 -3.32
C ARG A 72 -3.90 -1.79 -3.47
N ALA A 73 -4.01 -3.09 -3.78
CA ALA A 73 -5.28 -3.73 -4.05
C ALA A 73 -6.21 -3.76 -2.83
N ILE A 74 -5.68 -3.87 -1.59
CA ILE A 74 -6.47 -3.74 -0.35
C ILE A 74 -7.29 -2.43 -0.31
N SER A 75 -6.67 -1.34 -0.78
CA SER A 75 -7.25 0.02 -0.76
C SER A 75 -7.98 0.40 -2.05
N ASP A 76 -7.93 -0.46 -3.07
CA ASP A 76 -8.49 -0.18 -4.39
C ASP A 76 -9.95 -0.66 -4.49
N LYS A 77 -10.86 0.30 -4.65
CA LYS A 77 -12.29 0.04 -4.82
C LYS A 77 -12.59 -0.69 -6.13
N ALA A 78 -11.82 -0.47 -7.19
CA ALA A 78 -12.01 -1.14 -8.48
C ALA A 78 -11.64 -2.63 -8.36
N ALA A 79 -10.51 -2.93 -7.72
CA ALA A 79 -10.09 -4.30 -7.44
C ALA A 79 -11.13 -5.07 -6.60
N TYR A 80 -11.71 -4.42 -5.57
CA TYR A 80 -12.81 -5.01 -4.81
C TYR A 80 -14.05 -5.28 -5.67
N LYS A 81 -14.47 -4.32 -6.50
CA LYS A 81 -15.65 -4.50 -7.37
C LYS A 81 -15.47 -5.63 -8.39
N SER A 82 -14.28 -5.76 -8.99
CA SER A 82 -13.97 -6.86 -9.91
C SER A 82 -14.08 -8.21 -9.20
N TRP A 83 -13.38 -8.35 -8.05
CA TRP A 83 -13.44 -9.56 -7.25
C TRP A 83 -14.88 -9.88 -6.82
N LEU A 84 -15.65 -8.87 -6.40
CA LEU A 84 -17.04 -9.05 -6.01
C LEU A 84 -17.90 -9.54 -7.18
N SER A 85 -17.74 -8.99 -8.39
CA SER A 85 -18.50 -9.45 -9.56
C SER A 85 -18.24 -10.92 -9.91
N GLU A 86 -17.01 -11.38 -9.74
CA GLU A 86 -16.61 -12.76 -10.02
C GLU A 86 -17.10 -13.74 -8.95
N ASN A 87 -17.16 -13.30 -7.69
CA ASN A 87 -17.44 -14.17 -6.53
C ASN A 87 -18.89 -14.09 -6.04
N LYS A 88 -19.67 -13.08 -6.46
CA LYS A 88 -21.08 -12.90 -6.06
C LYS A 88 -22.02 -13.91 -6.72
N SER A 89 -21.67 -14.45 -7.89
CA SER A 89 -22.48 -15.47 -8.58
C SER A 89 -22.45 -16.85 -7.90
N GLY A 90 -21.43 -17.14 -7.08
CA GLY A 90 -21.27 -18.42 -6.39
C GLY A 90 -22.04 -18.57 -5.09
N TYR A 91 -22.60 -17.48 -4.53
CA TYR A 91 -23.31 -17.47 -3.24
C TYR A 91 -24.83 -17.65 -3.35
N ASN A 92 -25.38 -17.69 -4.57
CA ASN A 92 -26.81 -17.93 -4.84
C ASN A 92 -27.09 -19.40 -5.25
N ARG A 93 -26.22 -20.35 -4.88
CA ARG A 93 -26.43 -21.79 -5.10
C ARG A 93 -26.56 -22.52 -3.78
#